data_AF-A0A2K9DR82-F1
#
_entry.id   AF-A0A2K9DR82-F1
#
_cell.length_a   1.000
_cell.length_b   1.000
_cell.length_c   1.000
_cell.angle_alpha   90.00
_cell.angle_beta   90.00
_cell.angle_gamma   90.00
#
_symmetry.space_group_name_H-M   'P 1'
#
loop_
_entity.id
_entity.type
_entity.pdbx_description
1 polymer ?
#
loop_
_entity_poly.entity_id
_entity_poly.type
_entity_poly.pdbx_seq_one_letter_code
_entity_poly.pdbx_strand_id
1 'polypeptide(L)' 'MGVDFPEGSVVVTTAGGDVVILRICDLCGAAVVDANDTDLAFHRRWHRLTGSGNWIDPATGRHHGPGNPHDPSAS' A
#
# COMPACT_ATOMS: atom_id res chain seq x y z
N MET A 1 13.79 1.64 -12.72
CA MET A 1 13.78 0.66 -11.62
C MET A 1 12.75 1.12 -10.60
N GLY A 2 11.60 0.43 -10.54
CA GLY A 2 10.54 0.70 -9.55
C GLY A 2 10.90 0.07 -8.20
N VAL A 3 10.26 0.53 -7.14
CA VAL A 3 10.31 -0.15 -5.85
C VAL A 3 9.23 -1.23 -5.90
N ASP A 4 9.63 -2.49 -5.80
CA ASP A 4 8.69 -3.60 -5.66
C ASP A 4 8.30 -3.71 -4.19
N PHE A 5 7.03 -3.46 -3.89
CA PHE A 5 6.52 -3.70 -2.54
C PHE A 5 6.16 -5.18 -2.39
N PRO A 6 6.52 -5.80 -1.26
CA PRO A 6 6.18 -7.20 -1.03
C PRO A 6 4.66 -7.39 -1.00
N GLU A 7 4.16 -8.34 -1.77
CA GLU A 7 2.74 -8.70 -1.77
C GLU A 7 2.41 -9.66 -0.62
N GLY A 8 1.14 -9.64 -0.18
CA GLY A 8 0.61 -10.62 0.77
C GLY A 8 0.32 -10.06 2.16
N SER A 9 0.47 -10.92 3.17
CA SER A 9 0.13 -10.62 4.56
C SER A 9 1.20 -11.07 5.54
N VAL A 10 1.48 -10.24 6.53
CA VAL A 10 2.32 -10.56 7.69
C VAL A 10 1.41 -10.79 8.89
N VAL A 11 1.61 -11.89 9.60
CA VAL A 11 0.90 -12.18 10.85
C VAL A 11 1.80 -11.76 12.01
N VAL A 12 1.27 -10.91 12.89
CA VAL A 12 1.96 -10.46 14.10
C VAL A 12 1.20 -10.97 15.31
N THR A 13 1.91 -11.65 16.22
CA THR A 13 1.36 -12.01 17.53
C THR A 13 1.85 -11.01 18.56
N THR A 14 0.93 -10.35 19.26
CA THR A 14 1.27 -9.40 20.33
C THR A 14 1.83 -10.16 21.53
N ALA A 15 2.53 -9.46 22.43
CA ALA A 15 2.98 -10.05 23.69
C ALA A 15 1.81 -10.53 24.58
N GLY A 16 0.59 -10.00 24.35
CA GLY A 16 -0.64 -10.45 25.01
C GLY A 16 -1.27 -11.69 24.37
N GLY A 17 -0.74 -12.18 23.26
CA GLY A 17 -1.26 -13.33 22.52
C GLY A 17 -2.29 -12.99 21.44
N ASP A 18 -2.60 -11.71 21.22
CA ASP A 18 -3.50 -11.30 20.14
C ASP A 18 -2.83 -11.49 18.78
N VAL A 19 -3.62 -11.87 17.78
CA VAL A 19 -3.13 -12.04 16.41
C VAL A 19 -3.65 -10.90 15.55
N VAL A 20 -2.74 -10.18 14.91
CA VAL A 20 -3.04 -9.09 13.98
C VAL A 20 -2.51 -9.47 12.60
N ILE A 21 -3.34 -9.28 11.57
CA ILE A 21 -2.93 -9.46 10.18
C ILE A 21 -2.59 -8.08 9.61
N LEU A 22 -1.38 -7.94 9.08
CA LEU A 22 -0.94 -6.77 8.35
C LEU A 22 -0.91 -7.11 6.85
N ARG A 23 -1.54 -6.29 6.04
CA ARG A 23 -1.54 -6.38 4.57
C ARG A 23 -0.64 -5.29 4.01
N ILE A 24 0.19 -5.59 3.02
CA ILE A 24 1.00 -4.54 2.38
C ILE A 24 0.20 -3.92 1.23
N CYS A 25 0.13 -2.60 1.18
CA CYS A 25 -0.41 -1.86 0.06
C CYS A 25 0.62 -1.83 -1.07
N ASP A 26 0.26 -2.44 -2.20
CA ASP A 26 1.04 -2.46 -3.44
C ASP A 26 1.19 -1.09 -4.12
N LEU A 27 0.36 -0.11 -3.74
CA LEU A 27 0.43 1.24 -4.32
C LEU A 27 1.46 2.15 -3.62
N CYS A 28 1.61 2.02 -2.29
CA CYS A 28 2.41 2.95 -1.49
C CYS A 28 3.38 2.27 -0.52
N GLY A 29 3.35 0.94 -0.41
CA GLY A 29 4.20 0.15 0.48
C GLY A 29 3.77 0.13 1.95
N ALA A 30 2.68 0.81 2.32
CA ALA A 30 2.23 0.85 3.71
C ALA A 30 1.72 -0.51 4.19
N ALA A 31 2.09 -0.90 5.41
CA ALA A 31 1.46 -2.01 6.12
C ALA A 31 0.13 -1.53 6.74
N VAL A 32 -0.97 -2.16 6.33
CA VAL A 32 -2.33 -1.86 6.74
C VAL A 32 -2.83 -2.98 7.65
N VAL A 33 -3.31 -2.62 8.84
CA VAL A 33 -3.94 -3.58 9.76
C VAL A 33 -5.31 -4.02 9.20
N ASP A 34 -5.56 -5.33 9.19
CA ASP A 34 -6.85 -5.94 8.88
C ASP A 34 -7.73 -5.93 10.15
N ALA A 35 -8.75 -5.09 10.18
CA ALA A 35 -9.65 -4.88 11.32
C ALA A 35 -11.10 -4.61 10.87
N ASN A 36 -12.05 -4.58 11.81
CA ASN A 36 -13.48 -4.48 11.49
C ASN A 36 -13.84 -3.29 10.58
N ASP A 37 -13.25 -2.11 10.82
CA ASP A 37 -13.61 -0.87 10.12
C ASP A 37 -12.52 -0.38 9.15
N THR A 38 -11.39 -1.10 9.07
CA THR A 38 -10.26 -0.75 8.21
C THR A 38 -9.58 -2.00 7.68
N ASP A 39 -9.34 -2.03 6.39
CA ASP A 39 -8.65 -3.10 5.71
C ASP A 39 -7.90 -2.55 4.48
N LEU A 40 -7.21 -3.43 3.76
CA LEU A 40 -6.50 -3.06 2.54
C LEU A 40 -7.46 -2.49 1.47
N ALA A 41 -8.69 -2.99 1.39
CA ALA A 41 -9.66 -2.51 0.40
C ALA A 41 -10.10 -1.07 0.70
N PHE A 42 -10.34 -0.75 1.97
CA PHE A 42 -10.62 0.59 2.47
C PHE A 42 -9.43 1.52 2.21
N HIS A 43 -8.21 1.09 2.51
CA HIS A 43 -7.01 1.88 2.26
C HIS A 43 -6.81 2.18 0.76
N ARG A 44 -7.05 1.20 -0.12
CA ARG A 44 -7.05 1.42 -1.58
C ARG A 44 -8.17 2.35 -2.05
N ARG A 45 -9.35 2.33 -1.41
CA ARG A 45 -10.42 3.31 -1.67
C ARG A 45 -9.97 4.72 -1.28
N TRP A 46 -9.30 4.88 -0.14
CA TRP A 46 -8.75 6.17 0.29
C TRP A 46 -7.80 6.76 -0.75
N HIS A 47 -6.87 5.96 -1.29
CA HIS A 47 -5.98 6.40 -2.37
C HIS A 47 -6.75 6.88 -3.61
N ARG A 48 -7.78 6.14 -4.04
CA ARG A 48 -8.61 6.55 -5.19
C ARG A 48 -9.35 7.86 -4.94
N LEU A 49 -9.86 8.06 -3.73
CA LEU A 49 -10.62 9.27 -3.36
C LEU A 49 -9.73 10.51 -3.21
N THR A 50 -8.52 10.33 -2.68
CA THR A 50 -7.64 11.45 -2.32
C THR A 50 -6.53 11.70 -3.35
N GLY A 51 -6.37 10.80 -4.32
CA GLY A 51 -5.21 10.81 -5.20
C GLY A 51 -3.89 10.47 -4.50
N SER A 52 -3.91 10.10 -3.21
CA SER A 52 -2.69 9.82 -2.44
C SER A 52 -1.97 8.53 -2.84
N GLY A 53 -2.55 7.75 -3.77
CA GLY A 53 -1.83 6.68 -4.46
C GLY A 53 -0.76 7.20 -5.42
N ASN A 54 -0.74 8.51 -5.68
CA ASN A 54 0.25 9.25 -6.46
C ASN A 54 1.36 9.75 -5.53
N TRP A 55 2.18 8.83 -5.02
CA TRP A 55 3.32 9.21 -4.18
C TRP A 55 4.54 9.51 -5.05
N ILE A 56 5.30 10.54 -4.66
CA ILE A 56 6.59 10.87 -5.29
C ILE A 56 7.69 10.47 -4.30
N ASP A 57 8.57 9.56 -4.71
CA ASP A 57 9.76 9.22 -3.93
C ASP A 57 10.63 10.47 -3.79
N PRO A 58 10.87 10.99 -2.57
CA PRO A 58 11.63 12.22 -2.37
C PRO A 58 13.13 12.07 -2.68
N ALA A 59 13.69 10.86 -2.67
CA ALA A 59 15.08 10.62 -3.00
C ALA A 59 15.33 10.54 -4.52
N THR A 60 14.33 10.08 -5.28
CA THR A 60 14.49 9.82 -6.73
C THR A 60 13.59 10.67 -7.62
N GLY A 61 12.63 11.41 -7.06
CA GLY A 61 11.63 12.19 -7.79
C GLY A 61 10.64 11.32 -8.58
N ARG A 62 10.64 10.00 -8.36
CA ARG A 62 9.84 9.06 -9.16
C ARG A 62 8.37 9.12 -8.72
N HIS A 63 7.48 9.27 -9.68
CA HIS A 63 6.03 9.16 -9.47
C HIS A 63 5.63 7.68 -9.40
N HIS A 64 4.91 7.31 -8.34
CA HIS A 64 4.31 6.00 -8.13
C HIS A 64 2.80 6.21 -8.13
N GLY A 65 2.07 5.60 -9.06
CA GLY A 65 0.61 5.75 -9.19
C GLY A 65 0.15 5.83 -10.66
N PRO A 66 -1.17 5.73 -10.91
CA PRO A 66 -1.77 5.81 -12.24
C PRO A 66 -1.53 7.21 -12.84
N GLY A 67 -0.59 7.30 -13.77
CA GLY A 67 -0.03 8.55 -14.28
C GLY A 67 1.51 8.56 -14.32
N ASN A 68 2.16 7.57 -13.70
CA ASN A 68 3.57 7.29 -13.95
C ASN A 68 3.74 6.82 -15.42
N PRO A 69 4.61 7.47 -16.23
CA PRO A 69 4.88 7.05 -17.62
C PRO A 69 5.50 5.65 -17.73
N HIS A 70 5.82 5.01 -16.60
CA HIS A 70 6.31 3.64 -16.50
C HIS A 70 5.35 2.69 -15.76
N ASP A 71 4.08 3.05 -15.61
CA ASP A 71 3.06 2.15 -15.06
C ASP A 71 2.60 1.15 -16.14
N PRO A 72 2.89 -0.16 -15.99
CA PRO A 72 2.50 -1.17 -16.98
C PRO A 72 0.99 -1.43 -17.03
N SER A 73 0.21 -0.87 -16.10
CA SER A 73 -1.25 -0.96 -16.09
C SER A 73 -1.97 0.21 -16.77
N ALA A 74 -1.22 1.22 -17.24
CA ALA A 74 -1.75 2.33 -18.03
C ALA A 74 -1.85 1.92 -19.51
N SER A 75 -2.95 1.27 -19.88
CA SER A 75 -3.36 1.03 -21.27
C SER A 75 -4.86 1.18 -21.40
#